data_AF-A0A6L7IT61-F1
#
_entry.id   AF-A0A6L7IT61-F1
#
_cell.length_a   1.000
_cell.length_b   1.000
_cell.length_c   1.000
_cell.angle_alpha   90.00
_cell.angle_beta   90.00
_cell.angle_gamma   90.00
#
_symmetry.space_group_name_H-M   'P 1'
#
loop_
_entity.id
_entity.type
_entity.pdbx_description
1 polymer ?
#
loop_
_entity_poly.entity_id
_entity_poly.type
_entity_poly.pdbx_seq_one_letter_code
_entity_poly.pdbx_strand_id
1 'polypeptide(L)'
;MERKKLFVRIGIGAAGVLLLVAVFAGVSMVGERNHLRQGIEEGFELRGTYQLPSGASITFQVFDAERSWEAQDGPDAVVKGTIEETVDPNIYLLEDERGEEVGWVHLAYANNEGEGILYVRYGSDDLVEIDKVDRIPIYQVYD
;
A
#
# COMPACT_ATOMS: atom_id res chain seq x y z
N MET A 1 -45.20 13.07 -36.04
CA MET A 1 -44.32 14.10 -35.44
C MET A 1 -43.73 13.69 -34.08
N GLU A 2 -44.26 12.66 -33.40
CA GLU A 2 -43.80 12.22 -32.07
C GLU A 2 -42.47 11.45 -32.02
N ARG A 3 -42.18 10.58 -32.99
CA ARG A 3 -40.96 9.75 -32.98
C ARG A 3 -39.67 10.59 -32.99
N LYS A 4 -39.64 11.70 -33.71
CA LYS A 4 -38.48 12.63 -33.72
C LYS A 4 -38.22 13.24 -32.34
N LYS A 5 -39.28 13.60 -31.59
CA LYS A 5 -39.14 14.12 -30.22
C LYS A 5 -38.65 13.04 -29.25
N LEU A 6 -39.08 11.79 -29.45
CA LEU A 6 -38.60 10.65 -28.67
C LEU A 6 -37.11 10.37 -28.91
N PHE A 7 -36.67 10.33 -30.17
CA PHE A 7 -35.24 10.14 -30.50
C PHE A 7 -34.35 11.27 -29.96
N VAL A 8 -34.81 12.51 -30.00
CA VAL A 8 -34.07 13.65 -29.42
C VAL A 8 -33.93 13.51 -27.90
N ARG A 9 -34.99 13.10 -27.19
CA ARG A 9 -34.94 12.88 -25.73
C ARG A 9 -33.98 11.74 -25.36
N ILE A 10 -33.99 10.65 -26.13
CA ILE A 10 -33.05 9.54 -25.96
C ILE A 10 -31.62 10.01 -26.21
N GLY A 11 -31.39 10.80 -27.27
CA GLY A 11 -30.07 11.35 -27.59
C GLY A 11 -29.51 12.27 -26.49
N ILE A 12 -30.35 13.14 -25.91
CA ILE A 12 -29.96 14.00 -24.78
C ILE A 12 -29.66 13.16 -23.53
N GLY A 13 -30.48 12.15 -23.25
CA GLY A 13 -30.24 11.23 -22.14
C GLY A 13 -28.91 10.48 -22.30
N ALA A 14 -28.65 9.92 -23.48
CA ALA A 14 -27.40 9.21 -23.78
C ALA A 14 -26.18 10.14 -23.70
N ALA A 15 -26.28 11.37 -24.23
CA ALA A 15 -25.20 12.36 -24.12
C ALA A 15 -24.92 12.75 -22.65
N GLY A 16 -25.97 12.88 -21.84
CA GLY A 16 -25.82 13.15 -20.40
C GLY A 16 -25.11 12.03 -19.66
N VAL A 17 -25.43 10.77 -19.96
CA VAL A 17 -24.75 9.60 -19.38
C VAL A 17 -23.27 9.57 -19.78
N LEU A 18 -22.96 9.81 -21.07
CA LEU A 18 -21.57 9.85 -21.54
C LEU A 18 -20.76 10.96 -20.89
N LEU A 19 -21.37 12.14 -20.68
CA LEU A 19 -20.73 13.25 -19.96
C LEU A 19 -20.40 12.84 -18.52
N LEU A 20 -21.34 12.20 -17.82
CA LEU A 20 -21.10 11.73 -16.45
C LEU A 20 -19.95 10.73 -16.38
N VAL A 21 -19.91 9.75 -17.30
CA VAL A 21 -18.80 8.79 -17.38
C VAL A 21 -17.46 9.50 -17.60
N ALA A 22 -17.41 10.50 -18.49
CA ALA A 22 -16.20 11.27 -18.75
C ALA A 22 -15.74 12.07 -17.51
N VAL A 23 -16.68 12.68 -16.77
CA VAL A 23 -16.38 13.39 -15.51
C VAL A 23 -15.84 12.41 -14.46
N PHE A 24 -16.49 11.25 -14.28
CA PHE A 24 -16.03 10.23 -13.33
C PHE A 24 -14.62 9.73 -13.67
N ALA A 25 -14.37 9.39 -14.94
CA ALA A 25 -13.03 8.96 -15.38
C ALA A 25 -11.97 10.05 -15.13
N GLY A 26 -12.30 11.32 -15.39
CA GLY A 26 -11.41 12.44 -15.11
C GLY A 26 -11.08 12.62 -13.63
N VAL A 27 -12.08 12.51 -12.75
CA VAL A 27 -11.88 12.60 -11.29
C VAL A 27 -11.02 11.45 -10.77
N SER A 28 -11.27 10.22 -11.21
CA SER A 28 -10.47 9.04 -10.82
C SER A 28 -8.99 9.22 -11.19
N MET A 29 -8.70 9.68 -12.41
CA MET A 29 -7.33 9.89 -12.89
C MET A 29 -6.59 11.00 -12.13
N VAL A 30 -7.30 12.05 -11.69
CA VAL A 30 -6.72 13.10 -10.84
C VAL A 30 -6.46 12.58 -9.42
N GLY A 31 -7.38 11.78 -8.88
CA GLY A 31 -7.23 11.17 -7.55
C GLY A 31 -5.98 10.31 -7.44
N GLU A 32 -5.74 9.43 -8.42
CA GLU A 32 -4.58 8.54 -8.43
C GLU A 32 -3.26 9.31 -8.52
N ARG A 33 -3.20 10.35 -9.35
CA ARG A 33 -2.02 11.22 -9.46
C ARG A 33 -1.73 11.98 -8.17
N ASN A 34 -2.79 12.50 -7.53
CA ASN A 34 -2.64 13.21 -6.27
C ASN A 34 -2.17 12.25 -5.17
N HIS A 35 -2.70 11.03 -5.12
CA HIS A 35 -2.25 9.98 -4.19
C HIS A 35 -0.77 9.65 -4.36
N LEU A 36 -0.32 9.45 -5.60
CA LEU A 36 1.10 9.17 -5.87
C LEU A 36 2.00 10.35 -5.47
N ARG A 37 1.61 11.59 -5.83
CA ARG A 37 2.37 12.77 -5.43
C ARG A 37 2.43 12.89 -3.91
N GLN A 38 1.29 12.74 -3.25
CA GLN A 38 1.20 12.80 -1.80
C GLN A 38 2.03 11.70 -1.15
N GLY A 39 2.01 10.47 -1.66
CA GLY A 39 2.84 9.39 -1.13
C GLY A 39 4.34 9.62 -1.31
N ILE A 40 4.76 10.27 -2.39
CA ILE A 40 6.17 10.66 -2.58
C ILE A 40 6.57 11.78 -1.61
N GLU A 41 5.71 12.77 -1.37
CA GLU A 41 6.01 13.96 -0.57
C GLU A 41 5.84 13.72 0.94
N GLU A 42 4.81 12.97 1.33
CA GLU A 42 4.36 12.77 2.72
C GLU A 42 4.52 11.33 3.23
N GLY A 43 4.78 10.37 2.34
CA GLY A 43 4.91 8.95 2.66
C GLY A 43 3.71 8.11 2.22
N PHE A 44 3.99 6.91 1.72
CA PHE A 44 2.98 5.89 1.43
C PHE A 44 2.54 5.13 2.69
N GLU A 45 1.34 4.52 2.65
CA GLU A 45 0.84 3.71 3.76
C GLU A 45 1.61 2.38 3.87
N LEU A 46 2.54 2.32 4.83
CA LEU A 46 3.33 1.12 5.14
C LEU A 46 2.47 -0.03 5.70
N ARG A 47 1.42 0.28 6.46
CA ARG A 47 0.55 -0.70 7.11
C ARG A 47 0.05 -1.79 6.15
N GLY A 48 0.24 -3.04 6.50
CA GLY A 48 -0.23 -4.18 5.71
C GLY A 48 0.74 -5.35 5.72
N THR A 49 0.49 -6.32 4.85
CA THR A 49 1.27 -7.54 4.71
C THR A 49 1.93 -7.58 3.34
N TYR A 50 3.23 -7.91 3.33
CA TYR A 50 4.06 -8.03 2.15
C TYR A 50 4.59 -9.46 2.07
N GLN A 51 4.58 -10.06 0.89
CA GLN A 51 4.90 -11.48 0.74
C GLN A 51 5.89 -11.74 -0.39
N LEU A 52 6.87 -12.59 -0.09
CA LEU A 52 7.84 -13.11 -1.03
C LEU A 52 7.28 -14.32 -1.79
N PRO A 53 7.74 -14.58 -3.02
CA PRO A 53 7.39 -15.81 -3.75
C PRO A 53 7.78 -17.10 -3.01
N SER A 54 8.74 -17.03 -2.07
CA SER A 54 9.12 -18.16 -1.20
C SER A 54 8.04 -18.52 -0.17
N GLY A 55 7.07 -17.64 0.07
CA GLY A 55 6.05 -17.77 1.11
C GLY A 55 6.37 -16.98 2.39
N ALA A 56 7.60 -16.50 2.54
CA ALA A 56 7.96 -15.61 3.64
C ALA A 56 7.19 -14.29 3.56
N SER A 57 6.83 -13.70 4.69
CA SER A 57 6.09 -12.44 4.73
C SER A 57 6.63 -11.49 5.77
N ILE A 58 6.40 -10.19 5.56
CA ILE A 58 6.62 -9.15 6.54
C ILE A 58 5.35 -8.32 6.69
N THR A 59 4.95 -8.10 7.92
CA THR A 59 3.72 -7.43 8.30
C THR A 59 4.05 -6.17 9.10
N PHE A 60 3.44 -5.05 8.74
CA PHE A 60 3.61 -3.77 9.43
C PHE A 60 2.30 -3.31 10.06
N GLN A 61 2.37 -2.93 11.32
CA GLN A 61 1.30 -2.28 12.07
C GLN A 61 1.67 -0.84 12.39
N VAL A 62 0.70 0.04 12.18
CA VAL A 62 0.78 1.46 12.54
C VAL A 62 -0.52 1.80 13.25
N PHE A 63 -0.47 1.94 14.58
CA PHE A 63 -1.59 2.33 15.42
C PHE A 63 -1.19 3.55 16.26
N ASP A 64 -1.76 4.71 15.94
CA ASP A 64 -1.42 5.99 16.55
C ASP A 64 0.11 6.26 16.53
N ALA A 65 0.77 6.11 17.67
CA ALA A 65 2.22 6.31 17.83
C ALA A 65 3.01 4.99 17.87
N GLU A 66 2.32 3.85 18.03
CA GLU A 66 2.96 2.54 18.10
C GLU A 66 3.09 1.95 16.70
N ARG A 67 4.33 1.61 16.34
CA ARG A 67 4.68 1.09 15.02
C ARG A 67 5.53 -0.14 15.19
N SER A 68 5.04 -1.27 14.70
CA SER A 68 5.68 -2.56 14.85
C SER A 68 5.71 -3.32 13.55
N TRP A 69 6.68 -4.21 13.44
CA TRP A 69 6.84 -5.10 12.32
C TRP A 69 6.99 -6.54 12.81
N GLU A 70 6.61 -7.48 11.96
CA GLU A 70 6.79 -8.92 12.17
C GLU A 70 7.17 -9.56 10.84
N ALA A 71 8.27 -10.32 10.80
CA ALA A 71 8.66 -11.13 9.66
C ALA A 71 8.49 -12.61 9.99
N GLN A 72 7.98 -13.38 9.03
CA GLN A 72 7.72 -14.80 9.14
C GLN A 72 8.34 -15.54 7.95
N ASP A 73 9.15 -16.57 8.23
CA ASP A 73 9.71 -17.50 7.25
C ASP A 73 9.42 -18.96 7.66
N GLY A 74 8.13 -19.29 7.76
CA GLY A 74 7.64 -20.57 8.29
C GLY A 74 7.13 -20.50 9.73
N PRO A 75 6.63 -21.62 10.29
CA PRO A 75 5.87 -21.64 11.55
C PRO A 75 6.70 -21.28 12.78
N ASP A 76 8.00 -21.59 12.79
CA ASP A 76 8.89 -21.39 13.94
C ASP A 76 9.87 -20.22 13.77
N ALA A 77 9.87 -19.55 12.62
CA ALA A 77 10.79 -18.47 12.29
C ALA A 77 10.05 -17.14 12.22
N VAL A 78 9.73 -16.61 13.41
CA VAL A 78 9.06 -15.33 13.60
C VAL A 78 10.01 -14.38 14.29
N VAL A 79 10.20 -13.20 13.69
CA VAL A 79 10.97 -12.09 14.28
C VAL A 79 10.10 -10.86 14.28
N LYS A 80 10.20 -10.04 15.33
CA LYS A 80 9.38 -8.83 15.48
C LYS A 80 10.16 -7.72 16.16
N GLY A 81 9.65 -6.51 16.05
CA GLY A 81 10.18 -5.35 16.75
C GLY A 81 9.48 -4.05 16.37
N THR A 82 10.19 -2.94 16.50
CA THR A 82 9.66 -1.58 16.28
C THR A 82 10.21 -0.95 15.01
N ILE A 83 9.51 0.09 14.55
CA ILE A 83 9.87 0.83 13.34
C ILE A 83 10.29 2.24 13.75
N GLU A 84 11.47 2.67 13.30
CA GLU A 84 11.90 4.06 13.41
C GLU A 84 11.72 4.79 12.07
N GLU A 85 11.16 6.00 12.12
CA GLU A 85 11.04 6.87 10.95
C GLU A 85 12.38 7.50 10.60
N THR A 86 12.65 7.68 9.31
CA THR A 86 13.81 8.45 8.85
C THR A 86 13.40 9.83 8.35
N VAL A 87 14.37 10.60 7.87
CA VAL A 87 14.13 11.89 7.20
C VAL A 87 13.36 11.70 5.88
N ASP A 88 13.51 10.54 5.24
CA ASP A 88 12.70 10.18 4.07
C ASP A 88 11.41 9.49 4.56
N PRO A 89 10.22 10.00 4.20
CA PRO A 89 8.94 9.47 4.71
C PRO A 89 8.60 8.08 4.15
N ASN A 90 9.40 7.55 3.22
CA ASN A 90 9.24 6.23 2.64
C ASN A 90 10.35 5.25 3.06
N ILE A 91 11.33 5.69 3.86
CA ILE A 91 12.39 4.84 4.39
C ILE A 91 12.24 4.72 5.91
N TYR A 92 12.30 3.49 6.39
CA TYR A 92 12.12 3.15 7.80
C TYR A 92 13.22 2.22 8.26
N LEU A 93 13.70 2.39 9.50
CA LEU A 93 14.61 1.44 10.13
C LEU A 93 13.80 0.39 10.90
N LEU A 94 14.29 -0.85 10.85
CA LEU A 94 13.74 -1.96 11.60
C LEU A 94 14.60 -2.16 12.84
N GLU A 95 13.99 -2.03 14.01
CA GLU A 95 14.61 -2.36 15.28
C GLU A 95 14.05 -3.68 15.79
N ASP A 96 14.88 -4.49 16.44
CA ASP A 96 14.42 -5.68 17.17
C ASP A 96 13.76 -5.31 18.51
N GLU A 97 13.31 -6.33 19.27
CA GLU A 97 12.74 -6.13 20.62
C GLU A 97 13.72 -5.49 21.63
N ARG A 98 15.01 -5.42 21.31
CA ARG A 98 16.06 -4.83 22.15
C ARG A 98 16.38 -3.39 21.73
N GLY A 99 15.76 -2.87 20.66
CA GLY A 99 16.04 -1.57 20.08
C GLY A 99 17.35 -1.53 19.28
N GLU A 100 17.86 -2.68 18.84
CA GLU A 100 19.03 -2.74 17.95
C GLU A 100 18.55 -2.68 16.49
N GLU A 101 19.17 -1.83 15.67
CA GLU A 101 18.89 -1.78 14.23
C GLU A 101 19.27 -3.12 13.59
N VAL A 102 18.28 -3.79 13.03
CA VAL A 102 18.43 -5.08 12.33
C VAL A 102 18.23 -4.94 10.83
N GLY A 103 17.79 -3.78 10.34
CA GLY A 103 17.59 -3.59 8.91
C GLY A 103 16.87 -2.29 8.59
N TRP A 104 16.45 -2.18 7.34
CA TRP A 104 15.66 -1.05 6.86
C TRP A 104 14.75 -1.48 5.72
N VAL A 105 13.72 -0.68 5.51
CA VAL A 105 12.79 -0.85 4.40
C VAL A 105 12.57 0.46 3.66
N HIS A 106 12.36 0.36 2.35
CA HIS A 106 12.01 1.48 1.49
C HIS A 106 10.74 1.14 0.71
N LEU A 107 9.67 1.87 1.00
CA LEU A 107 8.38 1.74 0.33
C LEU A 107 8.37 2.61 -0.93
N ALA A 108 8.71 1.99 -2.06
CA ALA A 108 8.83 2.71 -3.32
C ALA A 108 7.48 3.24 -3.84
N TYR A 109 6.40 2.52 -3.55
CA TYR A 109 5.04 2.88 -3.93
C TYR A 109 4.01 2.04 -3.18
N ALA A 110 2.85 2.65 -2.87
CA ALA A 110 1.63 1.92 -2.53
C ALA A 110 0.39 2.64 -3.09
N ASN A 111 -0.56 1.91 -3.65
CA ASN A 111 -1.85 2.45 -4.10
C ASN A 111 -2.97 2.26 -3.06
N ASN A 112 -4.13 2.81 -3.40
CA ASN A 112 -5.35 2.69 -2.60
C ASN A 112 -6.00 1.29 -2.68
N GLU A 113 -5.54 0.42 -3.57
CA GLU A 113 -6.06 -0.94 -3.75
C GLU A 113 -5.29 -1.95 -2.87
N GLY A 114 -4.19 -1.53 -2.26
CA GLY A 114 -3.38 -2.36 -1.36
C GLY A 114 -2.20 -3.04 -2.04
N GLU A 115 -1.89 -2.64 -3.26
CA GLU A 115 -0.70 -3.07 -3.99
C GLU A 115 0.43 -2.07 -3.72
N GLY A 116 1.66 -2.54 -3.83
CA GLY A 116 2.84 -1.73 -3.56
C GLY A 116 4.12 -2.55 -3.68
N ILE A 117 5.25 -1.85 -3.73
CA ILE A 117 6.59 -2.46 -3.81
C ILE A 117 7.41 -1.98 -2.62
N LEU A 118 7.91 -2.94 -1.85
CA LEU A 118 8.76 -2.72 -0.69
C LEU A 118 10.13 -3.32 -0.93
N TYR A 119 11.18 -2.52 -0.79
CA TYR A 119 12.54 -3.03 -0.72
C TYR A 119 12.91 -3.23 0.75
N VAL A 120 13.36 -4.44 1.09
CA VAL A 120 13.71 -4.82 2.46
C VAL A 120 15.16 -5.28 2.48
N ARG A 121 15.91 -4.77 3.46
CA ARG A 121 17.21 -5.33 3.82
C ARG A 121 17.19 -5.70 5.29
N TYR A 122 17.49 -6.96 5.58
CA TYR A 122 17.59 -7.49 6.93
C TYR A 122 19.01 -8.01 7.19
N GLY A 123 19.61 -7.60 8.31
CA GLY A 123 20.98 -7.93 8.69
C GLY A 123 22.04 -7.59 7.62
N SER A 124 22.86 -8.59 7.32
CA SER A 124 23.88 -8.52 6.27
C SER A 124 23.41 -9.04 4.91
N ASP A 125 22.13 -9.41 4.78
CA ASP A 125 21.61 -10.03 3.57
C ASP A 125 21.43 -9.02 2.44
N ASP A 126 21.24 -9.55 1.23
CA ASP A 126 20.98 -8.77 0.04
C ASP A 126 19.65 -8.00 0.14
N LEU A 127 19.55 -6.92 -0.62
CA LEU A 127 18.31 -6.18 -0.79
C LEU A 127 17.29 -7.05 -1.52
N VAL A 128 16.10 -7.20 -0.95
CA VAL A 128 15.01 -8.00 -1.51
C VAL A 128 13.83 -7.12 -1.85
N GLU A 129 13.23 -7.33 -3.02
CA GLU A 129 11.97 -6.72 -3.42
C GLU A 129 10.79 -7.61 -2.98
N ILE A 130 9.79 -7.02 -2.34
CA ILE A 130 8.60 -7.70 -1.81
C ILE A 130 7.34 -6.95 -2.23
N ASP A 131 6.36 -7.68 -2.74
CA ASP A 131 5.06 -7.13 -3.13
C ASP A 131 4.15 -6.98 -1.92
N LYS A 132 3.42 -5.86 -1.86
CA LYS A 132 2.30 -5.68 -0.93
C LYS A 132 1.11 -6.52 -1.43
N VAL A 133 0.63 -7.41 -0.59
CA VAL A 133 -0.46 -8.34 -0.94
C VAL A 133 -1.75 -8.05 -0.17
N ASP A 134 -1.66 -7.36 0.96
CA ASP A 134 -2.82 -6.96 1.76
C ASP A 134 -2.58 -5.63 2.51
N ARG A 135 -3.63 -4.84 2.67
CA ARG A 135 -3.66 -3.64 3.54
C ARG A 135 -3.90 -3.99 4.99
N ILE A 136 -4.50 -5.14 5.24
CA ILE A 136 -4.79 -5.64 6.58
C ILE A 136 -3.57 -6.41 7.07
N PRO A 137 -2.97 -5.99 8.20
CA PRO A 137 -1.92 -6.77 8.85
C PRO A 137 -2.48 -8.14 9.26
N ILE A 138 -1.86 -9.22 8.79
CA ILE A 138 -2.24 -10.59 9.18
C ILE A 138 -1.27 -11.06 10.26
N TYR A 139 -1.83 -11.43 11.42
CA TYR A 139 -1.11 -12.11 12.51
C TYR A 139 -1.62 -13.54 12.65
N GLN A 140 -0.72 -14.45 13.04
CA GLN A 140 -1.13 -15.64 13.77
C GLN A 140 -1.17 -15.28 15.26
N VAL A 141 -2.35 -15.42 15.87
CA VAL A 141 -2.45 -15.45 17.33
C VAL A 141 -1.78 -16.75 17.78
N TYR A 142 -0.62 -16.66 18.39
CA TYR A 142 0.01 -17.80 19.05
C TYR A 142 -0.71 -18.00 20.40
N ASP A 143 -1.49 -19.09 20.50
CA ASP A 143 -2.11 -19.56 21.74
C ASP A 143 -1.07 -20.01 22.79
#